data_AF-A0A831KAD8-F1
#
_entry.id   AF-A0A831KAD8-F1
#
_cell.length_a   1.000
_cell.length_b   1.000
_cell.length_c   1.000
_cell.angle_alpha   90.00
_cell.angle_beta   90.00
_cell.angle_gamma   90.00
#
_symmetry.space_group_name_H-M   'P 1'
#
loop_
_entity.id
_entity.type
_entity.pdbx_description
1 polymer ?
#
loop_
_entity_poly.entity_id
_entity_poly.type
_entity_poly.pdbx_seq_one_letter_code
_entity_poly.pdbx_strand_id
1 'polypeptide(L)'
;LLNVNFTRDPKFDIDSLKKNRFGIYSGNNLKPKKVILKFNKEIAEIVAERIWHQSQKLKHHRDGSLTLEMKVVISDELRSWIGSWLKYVKVIQPKDLMK
;
A
#
# COMPACT_ATOMS: atom_id res chain seq x y z
N LEU A 1 -10.06 -30.08 -22.21
CA LEU A 1 -9.08 -28.99 -22.45
C LEU A 1 -9.85 -27.77 -22.94
N LEU A 2 -9.64 -26.59 -22.36
CA LEU A 2 -10.29 -25.36 -22.79
C LEU A 2 -9.58 -24.82 -24.04
N ASN A 3 -10.22 -24.92 -25.21
CA ASN A 3 -9.77 -24.32 -26.47
C ASN A 3 -10.36 -22.92 -26.63
N VAL A 4 -9.92 -21.97 -25.80
CA VAL A 4 -10.33 -20.56 -25.91
C VAL A 4 -9.11 -19.67 -26.04
N ASN A 5 -9.13 -18.81 -27.06
CA ASN A 5 -8.10 -17.80 -27.29
C ASN A 5 -8.42 -16.54 -26.48
N PHE A 6 -7.45 -16.03 -25.73
CA PHE A 6 -7.57 -14.74 -25.05
C PHE A 6 -7.15 -13.62 -26.00
N THR A 7 -8.06 -12.65 -26.25
CA THR A 7 -7.74 -11.44 -27.01
C THR A 7 -7.59 -10.27 -26.02
N ARG A 8 -6.40 -9.68 -25.96
CA ARG A 8 -6.11 -8.55 -25.07
C ARG A 8 -6.85 -7.30 -25.55
N ASP A 9 -7.54 -6.61 -24.65
CA ASP A 9 -8.17 -5.32 -24.95
C ASP A 9 -7.07 -4.30 -25.33
N PRO A 10 -7.12 -3.71 -26.54
CA PRO A 10 -6.14 -2.72 -26.98
C PRO A 10 -6.18 -1.41 -26.17
N LYS A 11 -7.26 -1.15 -25.41
CA LYS A 11 -7.35 0.00 -24.49
C LYS A 11 -6.77 -0.29 -23.10
N PHE A 12 -6.29 -1.51 -22.85
CA PHE A 12 -5.70 -1.88 -21.57
C PHE A 12 -4.34 -1.19 -21.37
N ASP A 13 -4.30 -0.25 -20.43
CA ASP A 13 -3.10 0.42 -19.94
C ASP A 13 -2.83 0.01 -18.48
N ILE A 14 -1.71 -0.69 -18.28
CA ILE A 14 -1.30 -1.18 -16.97
C ILE A 14 -0.84 -0.06 -16.04
N ASP A 15 -0.30 1.03 -16.58
CA ASP A 15 0.22 2.15 -15.80
C ASP A 15 -0.94 2.99 -15.25
N SER A 16 -1.98 3.20 -16.05
CA SER A 16 -3.24 3.80 -15.60
C SER A 16 -3.92 3.00 -14.48
N LEU A 17 -3.92 1.67 -14.58
CA LEU A 17 -4.48 0.80 -13.54
C LEU A 17 -3.72 0.89 -12.21
N LYS A 18 -2.39 1.06 -12.25
CA LYS A 18 -1.52 1.08 -11.07
C LYS A 18 -1.45 2.44 -10.36
N LYS A 19 -1.81 3.54 -11.04
CA LYS A 19 -1.44 4.91 -10.65
C LYS A 19 -1.91 5.39 -9.26
N ASN A 20 -2.74 4.65 -8.53
CA ASN A 20 -3.12 5.01 -7.15
C ASN A 20 -3.36 3.79 -6.24
N ARG A 21 -2.85 2.62 -6.62
CA ARG A 21 -3.16 1.35 -5.94
C ARG A 21 -1.92 0.78 -5.26
N PHE A 22 -2.13 0.21 -4.09
CA PHE A 22 -1.10 -0.57 -3.40
C PHE A 22 -0.79 -1.89 -4.15
N GLY A 23 -1.79 -2.46 -4.84
CA GLY A 23 -1.62 -3.56 -5.78
C GLY A 23 -2.74 -3.64 -6.83
N ILE A 24 -3.15 -4.85 -7.25
CA ILE A 24 -4.01 -5.02 -8.45
C ILE A 24 -5.51 -4.79 -8.20
N TYR A 25 -5.97 -4.78 -6.95
CA TYR A 25 -7.40 -4.76 -6.62
C TYR A 25 -8.11 -3.46 -7.03
N SER A 26 -9.19 -3.59 -7.81
CA SER A 26 -10.08 -2.50 -8.25
C SER A 26 -11.43 -2.59 -7.56
N GLY A 27 -11.66 -1.75 -6.54
CA GLY A 27 -13.03 -1.38 -6.17
C GLY A 27 -13.46 -0.20 -7.02
N ASN A 28 -14.51 -0.34 -7.84
CA ASN A 28 -14.92 0.64 -8.86
C ASN A 28 -15.29 2.03 -8.32
N ASN A 29 -15.31 2.27 -7.00
CA ASN A 29 -15.68 3.55 -6.37
C ASN A 29 -14.79 3.95 -5.17
N LEU A 30 -13.60 3.37 -4.99
CA LEU A 30 -12.76 3.70 -3.84
C LEU A 30 -11.77 4.83 -4.17
N LYS A 31 -11.91 5.97 -3.48
CA LYS A 31 -10.99 7.11 -3.61
C LYS A 31 -9.72 6.89 -2.75
N PRO A 32 -8.51 7.24 -3.25
CA PRO A 32 -7.30 7.18 -2.46
C PRO A 32 -7.40 8.07 -1.22
N LYS A 33 -6.98 7.54 -0.07
CA LYS A 33 -6.90 8.27 1.19
C LYS A 33 -5.45 8.40 1.63
N LYS A 34 -5.19 9.41 2.47
CA LYS A 34 -3.90 9.54 3.16
C LYS A 34 -3.79 8.45 4.23
N VAL A 35 -2.78 7.62 4.10
CA VAL A 35 -2.41 6.56 5.04
C VAL A 35 -1.08 6.90 5.67
N ILE A 36 -1.00 6.89 6.99
CA ILE A 36 0.22 7.16 7.76
C ILE A 36 0.44 6.00 8.70
N LEU A 37 1.61 5.36 8.57
CA LEU A 37 2.04 4.23 9.37
C LEU A 37 3.30 4.61 10.13
N LYS A 38 3.37 4.24 11.42
CA LYS A 38 4.59 4.32 12.21
C LYS A 38 5.13 2.92 12.46
N PHE A 39 6.32 2.64 11.96
CA PHE A 39 7.05 1.41 12.18
C PHE A 39 8.07 1.62 13.30
N ASN A 40 8.24 0.61 14.16
CA ASN A 40 9.25 0.67 15.20
C ASN A 40 10.67 0.48 14.63
N LYS A 41 11.69 0.72 15.46
CA LYS A 41 13.10 0.67 15.03
C LYS A 41 13.58 -0.70 14.54
N GLU A 42 12.90 -1.79 14.92
CA GLU A 42 13.32 -3.15 14.58
C GLU A 42 13.14 -3.46 13.09
N ILE A 43 12.15 -2.83 12.45
CA ILE A 43 11.85 -3.04 11.02
C ILE A 43 11.91 -1.76 10.18
N ALA A 44 12.31 -0.64 10.78
CA ALA A 44 12.36 0.66 10.11
C ALA A 44 13.18 0.60 8.80
N GLU A 45 14.41 0.10 8.86
CA GLU A 45 15.29 0.00 7.69
C GLU A 45 14.74 -0.96 6.62
N ILE A 46 14.22 -2.12 7.02
CA ILE A 46 13.61 -3.10 6.11
C ILE A 46 12.45 -2.48 5.31
N VAL A 47 11.64 -1.64 5.96
CA VAL A 47 10.54 -0.94 5.29
C VAL A 47 11.05 0.18 4.39
N ALA A 48 12.11 0.89 4.82
CA ALA A 48 12.70 2.01 4.09
C ALA A 48 13.43 1.60 2.80
N GLU A 49 13.95 0.37 2.73
CA GLU A 49 14.65 -0.18 1.56
C GLU A 49 13.76 -0.35 0.31
N ARG A 50 12.44 -0.31 0.47
CA ARG A 50 11.49 -0.62 -0.60
C ARG A 50 10.61 0.57 -0.96
N ILE A 51 10.24 0.63 -2.24
CA ILE A 51 9.18 1.50 -2.74
C ILE A 51 7.88 0.69 -2.79
N TRP A 52 7.00 0.90 -1.82
CA TRP A 52 5.70 0.26 -1.69
C TRP A 52 4.61 0.96 -2.52
N HIS A 53 4.73 2.28 -2.67
CA HIS A 53 3.85 3.07 -3.52
C HIS A 53 4.59 4.31 -4.03
N GLN A 54 4.33 4.71 -5.27
CA GLN A 54 4.99 5.88 -5.88
C GLN A 54 4.78 7.20 -5.12
N SER A 55 3.68 7.31 -4.36
CA SER A 55 3.41 8.50 -3.55
C SER A 55 4.10 8.48 -2.19
N GLN A 56 4.92 7.47 -1.89
CA GLN A 56 5.43 7.28 -0.54
C GLN A 56 6.34 8.41 -0.09
N LYS A 57 6.25 8.76 1.19
CA LYS A 57 7.18 9.65 1.86
C LYS A 57 7.65 8.99 3.13
N LEU A 58 8.95 8.98 3.34
CA LEU A 58 9.60 8.38 4.50
C LEU A 58 10.12 9.48 5.42
N LYS A 59 9.94 9.30 6.74
CA LYS A 59 10.53 10.14 7.77
C LYS A 59 11.14 9.27 8.86
N HIS A 60 12.47 9.26 8.92
CA HIS A 60 13.21 8.65 10.02
C HIS A 60 13.15 9.54 11.26
N HIS A 61 13.07 8.93 12.44
CA HIS A 61 13.02 9.62 13.73
C HIS A 61 14.25 9.29 14.57
N ARG A 62 14.57 10.16 15.53
CA ARG A 62 15.74 10.01 16.42
C ARG A 62 15.69 8.76 17.29
N ASP A 63 14.49 8.23 17.57
CA ASP A 63 14.27 6.98 18.32
C ASP A 63 14.49 5.71 17.47
N GLY A 64 14.90 5.87 16.21
CA GLY A 64 15.07 4.80 15.24
C GLY A 64 13.78 4.37 14.56
N SER A 65 12.63 4.93 14.92
CA SER A 65 11.36 4.61 14.26
C SER A 65 11.25 5.27 12.87
N LEU A 66 10.34 4.75 12.05
CA LEU A 66 10.06 5.25 10.70
C LEU A 66 8.58 5.63 10.58
N THR A 67 8.29 6.76 9.96
CA THR A 67 6.96 7.07 9.45
C THR A 67 6.92 6.92 7.93
N LEU A 68 6.00 6.09 7.45
CA LEU A 68 5.64 5.94 6.05
C LEU A 68 4.29 6.61 5.79
N GLU A 69 4.28 7.58 4.90
CA GLU A 69 3.07 8.23 4.41
C GLU A 69 2.80 7.82 2.96
N MET A 70 1.55 7.47 2.64
CA MET A 70 1.12 7.13 1.29
C MET A 70 -0.27 7.70 0.99
N LYS A 71 -0.60 7.90 -0.30
CA LYS A 71 -1.94 8.25 -0.79
C LYS A 71 -2.44 7.08 -1.64
N VAL A 72 -3.17 6.17 -1.00
CA VAL A 72 -3.57 4.88 -1.58
C VAL A 72 -5.03 4.59 -1.29
N VAL A 73 -5.65 3.77 -2.15
CA VAL A 73 -6.95 3.17 -1.84
C VAL A 73 -6.81 2.20 -0.67
N ILE A 74 -7.73 2.26 0.29
CA ILE A 74 -7.83 1.27 1.37
C ILE A 74 -8.51 0.02 0.82
N SER A 75 -7.71 -0.98 0.45
CA SER A 75 -8.13 -2.30 0.00
C SER A 75 -7.81 -3.37 1.03
N ASP A 76 -8.38 -4.57 0.87
CA ASP A 76 -8.04 -5.72 1.71
C ASP A 76 -6.56 -6.10 1.56
N GLU A 77 -5.98 -5.93 0.36
CA GLU A 77 -4.55 -6.11 0.13
C GLU A 77 -3.69 -5.17 0.98
N LEU A 78 -4.05 -3.88 1.07
CA LEU A 78 -3.36 -2.93 1.94
C LEU A 78 -3.51 -3.35 3.41
N ARG A 79 -4.71 -3.78 3.83
CA ARG A 79 -4.96 -4.25 5.21
C ARG A 79 -4.13 -5.48 5.54
N SER A 80 -4.07 -6.46 4.64
CA SER A 80 -3.25 -7.67 4.79
C SER A 80 -1.77 -7.34 4.86
N TRP A 81 -1.27 -6.44 4.00
CA TRP A 81 0.11 -5.99 4.05
C TRP A 81 0.44 -5.25 5.35
N ILE A 82 -0.45 -4.37 5.84
CA ILE A 82 -0.27 -3.73 7.15
C ILE A 82 -0.27 -4.81 8.26
N GLY A 83 -1.21 -5.74 8.21
CA GLY A 83 -1.35 -6.82 9.19
C GLY A 83 -0.15 -7.75 9.28
N SER A 84 0.57 -8.00 8.16
CA SER A 84 1.75 -8.87 8.17
C SER A 84 2.91 -8.34 9.02
N TRP A 85 2.91 -7.04 9.34
CA TRP A 85 3.91 -6.43 10.22
C TRP A 85 3.58 -6.57 11.71
N LEU A 86 2.43 -7.15 12.07
CA LEU A 86 2.04 -7.47 13.45
C LEU A 86 2.24 -6.27 14.40
N LYS A 87 2.91 -6.50 15.54
CA LYS A 87 3.19 -5.51 16.58
C LYS A 87 4.15 -4.39 16.16
N TYR A 88 4.83 -4.52 15.02
CA TYR A 88 5.88 -3.59 14.60
C TYR A 88 5.34 -2.35 13.89
N VAL A 89 4.06 -2.34 13.49
CA VAL A 89 3.41 -1.21 12.83
C VAL A 89 2.25 -0.67 13.67
N LYS A 90 2.12 0.65 13.67
CA LYS A 90 0.94 1.35 14.18
C LYS A 90 0.33 2.20 13.09
N VAL A 91 -0.98 2.06 12.87
CA VAL A 91 -1.70 2.99 12.00
C VAL A 91 -1.93 4.30 12.74
N ILE A 92 -1.40 5.38 12.18
CA ILE A 92 -1.59 6.74 12.67
C ILE A 92 -2.81 7.39 11.99
N GLN A 93 -2.98 7.13 10.69
CA GLN A 93 -4.11 7.63 9.92
C GLN A 93 -4.49 6.67 8.76
N PRO A 94 -5.78 6.46 8.47
CA PRO A 94 -6.93 6.83 9.30
C PRO A 94 -7.05 5.91 10.52
N LYS A 95 -7.62 6.40 11.64
CA LYS A 95 -7.67 5.66 12.92
C LYS A 95 -8.52 4.38 12.86
N ASP A 96 -9.44 4.33 11.91
CA ASP A 96 -10.39 3.24 11.63
C ASP A 96 -9.87 2.22 10.60
N LEU A 97 -8.63 2.36 10.10
CA LEU A 97 -8.08 1.49 9.06
C LEU A 97 -8.02 0.01 9.45
N MET A 98 -7.79 -0.28 10.73
CA MET A 98 -7.58 -1.64 11.27
C MET A 98 -8.56 -1.95 12.41
N LYS A 99 -9.72 -1.28 12.42
CA LYS A 99 -10.85 -1.68 13.27
C LYS A 99 -11.62 -2.83 12.65
#